data_AF-X1JHJ3-F1
#
_entry.id   AF-X1JHJ3-F1
#
_cell.length_a   1.000
_cell.length_b   1.000
_cell.length_c   1.000
_cell.angle_alpha   90.00
_cell.angle_beta   90.00
_cell.angle_gamma   90.00
#
_symmetry.space_group_name_H-M   'P 1'
#
loop_
_entity.id
_entity.type
_entity.pdbx_description
1 polymer ?
#
loop_
_entity_poly.entity_id
_entity_poly.type
_entity_poly.pdbx_seq_one_letter_code
_entity_poly.pdbx_strand_id
1 'polypeptide(L)'
;MNKSSVRDIEVEGKRVLLRVDFNVPLDEMGEITDDSRIQATLPTIKYLIDRGARVILCSHLGRPDGKVIEKLRLATVGKRLSQILGQTVAITPDCIGPDVEKAVEELSNGEVLLLENVRFHPEEEGNDASFAQA
;
A
#
# COMPACT_ATOMS: atom_id res chain seq x y z
N MET A 1 -3.60 2.99 26.49
CA MET A 1 -3.99 2.04 25.42
C MET A 1 -2.82 1.06 25.28
N ASN A 2 -3.04 -0.26 25.43
CA ASN A 2 -1.97 -1.27 25.42
C ASN A 2 -2.04 -2.10 24.12
N LYS A 3 -1.59 -1.53 23.01
CA LYS A 3 -1.54 -2.20 21.71
C LYS A 3 -0.08 -2.50 21.38
N SER A 4 0.18 -3.69 20.84
CA SER A 4 1.48 -4.00 20.24
C SER A 4 1.74 -3.08 19.05
N SER A 5 3.01 -2.82 18.80
CA SER A 5 3.52 -2.00 17.71
C SER A 5 4.50 -2.80 16.85
N VAL A 6 4.91 -2.22 15.72
CA VAL A 6 5.99 -2.77 14.87
C VAL A 6 7.32 -2.91 15.60
N ARG A 7 7.47 -2.29 16.78
CA ARG A 7 8.67 -2.41 17.64
C ARG A 7 8.67 -3.65 18.52
N ASP A 8 7.52 -4.31 18.65
CA ASP A 8 7.32 -5.45 19.55
C ASP A 8 7.36 -6.79 18.81
N ILE A 9 7.71 -6.79 17.52
CA ILE A 9 7.72 -7.97 16.66
C ILE A 9 8.99 -8.04 15.82
N GLU A 10 9.48 -9.26 15.58
CA GLU A 10 10.56 -9.51 14.63
C GLU A 10 9.99 -9.53 13.20
N VAL A 11 10.63 -8.82 12.27
CA VAL A 11 10.13 -8.60 10.90
C VAL A 11 11.14 -8.96 9.82
N GLU A 12 12.38 -9.27 10.17
CA GLU A 12 13.41 -9.63 9.19
C GLU A 12 12.98 -10.84 8.34
N GLY A 13 13.04 -10.68 7.01
CA GLY A 13 12.64 -11.70 6.04
C GLY A 13 11.14 -11.99 5.97
N LYS A 14 10.31 -11.33 6.79
CA LYS A 14 8.86 -11.55 6.81
C LYS A 14 8.15 -10.65 5.80
N ARG A 15 7.04 -11.15 5.27
CA ARG A 15 6.05 -10.36 4.53
C ARG A 15 5.22 -9.57 5.53
N VAL A 16 5.15 -8.25 5.37
CA VAL A 16 4.39 -7.35 6.24
C VAL A 16 3.36 -6.59 5.40
N LEU A 17 2.09 -6.97 5.54
CA LEU A 17 0.97 -6.18 5.02
C LEU A 17 0.74 -4.98 5.94
N LEU A 18 1.02 -3.77 5.44
CA LEU A 18 0.89 -2.52 6.15
C LEU A 18 -0.24 -1.67 5.53
N ARG A 19 -1.34 -1.55 6.27
CA ARG A 19 -2.42 -0.62 5.95
C ARG A 19 -1.98 0.81 6.22
N VAL A 20 -2.05 1.67 5.21
CA VAL A 20 -1.69 3.09 5.29
C VAL A 20 -2.82 3.98 4.76
N ASP A 21 -2.80 5.26 5.14
CA ASP A 21 -3.68 6.28 4.56
C ASP A 21 -2.93 7.06 3.46
N PHE A 22 -3.18 6.70 2.20
CA PHE A 22 -2.71 7.40 1.02
C PHE A 22 -3.86 8.06 0.26
N ASN A 23 -4.98 8.33 0.93
CA ASN A 23 -6.08 9.07 0.33
C ASN A 23 -5.73 10.57 0.26
N VAL A 24 -4.89 10.92 -0.71
CA VAL A 24 -4.35 12.25 -0.97
C VAL A 24 -5.24 13.02 -1.96
N PRO A 25 -5.30 14.36 -1.88
CA PRO A 25 -6.02 15.16 -2.87
C PRO A 25 -5.29 15.16 -4.21
N LEU A 26 -6.05 14.92 -5.28
CA LEU A 26 -5.58 15.01 -6.66
C LEU A 26 -6.18 16.25 -7.36
N ASP A 27 -5.43 16.84 -8.28
CA ASP A 27 -5.97 17.86 -9.20
C ASP A 27 -6.77 17.24 -10.37
N GLU A 28 -7.22 18.09 -11.30
CA GLU A 28 -7.99 17.66 -12.48
C GLU A 28 -7.19 16.77 -13.44
N MET A 29 -5.85 16.84 -13.41
CA MET A 29 -4.96 16.01 -14.21
C MET A 29 -4.61 14.68 -13.52
N GLY A 30 -5.04 14.50 -12.26
CA GLY A 30 -4.75 13.30 -11.46
C GLY A 30 -3.40 13.37 -10.74
N GLU A 31 -2.80 14.55 -10.63
CA GLU A 31 -1.53 14.76 -9.93
C GLU A 31 -1.77 15.10 -8.45
N ILE A 32 -0.85 14.67 -7.59
CA ILE A 32 -0.96 14.87 -6.14
C ILE A 32 -0.69 16.34 -5.80
N THR A 33 -1.65 16.98 -5.12
CA THR A 33 -1.53 18.39 -4.70
C THR A 33 -1.01 18.56 -3.28
N ASP A 34 -1.15 17.53 -2.43
CA ASP A 34 -0.64 17.49 -1.06
C ASP A 34 -0.22 16.06 -0.72
N ASP A 35 1.07 15.86 -0.42
CA ASP A 35 1.65 14.55 -0.10
C ASP A 35 1.85 14.34 1.42
N SER A 36 1.30 15.21 2.27
CA SER A 36 1.48 15.16 3.73
C SER A 36 1.13 13.80 4.33
N ARG A 37 0.10 13.13 3.78
CA ARG A 37 -0.30 11.78 4.21
C ARG A 37 0.76 10.73 3.83
N ILE A 38 1.39 10.85 2.68
CA ILE A 38 2.50 9.98 2.26
C ILE A 38 3.70 10.21 3.18
N GLN A 39 4.05 11.47 3.45
CA GLN A 39 5.15 11.84 4.33
C GLN A 39 4.97 11.27 5.75
N ALA A 40 3.73 11.31 6.27
CA ALA A 40 3.41 10.86 7.61
C ALA A 40 3.62 9.34 7.83
N THR A 41 3.59 8.52 6.78
CA THR A 41 3.75 7.06 6.88
C THR A 41 5.20 6.60 6.76
N LEU A 42 6.10 7.46 6.24
CA LEU A 42 7.50 7.14 6.00
C LEU A 42 8.24 6.58 7.22
N PRO A 43 8.03 7.05 8.47
CA PRO A 43 8.76 6.51 9.61
C PRO A 43 8.52 5.00 9.80
N THR A 44 7.28 4.54 9.59
CA THR A 44 6.93 3.11 9.71
C THR A 44 7.48 2.32 8.53
N ILE A 45 7.36 2.85 7.32
CA ILE A 45 7.85 2.19 6.10
C ILE A 45 9.38 2.01 6.18
N LYS A 46 10.11 3.08 6.50
CA LYS A 46 11.58 3.03 6.67
C LYS A 46 11.99 2.08 7.79
N TYR A 47 11.29 2.09 8.92
CA TYR A 47 11.56 1.17 10.03
C TYR A 47 11.51 -0.31 9.60
N LEU A 48 10.53 -0.68 8.77
CA LEU A 48 10.36 -2.04 8.25
C LEU A 48 11.43 -2.39 7.21
N ILE A 49 11.72 -1.47 6.28
CA ILE A 49 12.77 -1.61 5.27
C ILE A 49 14.13 -1.83 5.93
N ASP A 50 14.50 -0.98 6.88
CA ASP A 50 15.78 -1.02 7.60
C ASP A 50 15.98 -2.34 8.39
N ARG A 51 14.88 -3.05 8.67
CA ARG A 51 14.89 -4.37 9.33
C ARG A 51 14.74 -5.54 8.37
N GLY A 52 14.84 -5.30 7.07
CA GLY A 52 14.79 -6.36 6.07
C GLY A 52 13.41 -7.02 5.94
N ALA A 53 12.33 -6.33 6.32
CA ALA A 53 10.98 -6.79 6.01
C ALA A 53 10.69 -6.65 4.51
N ARG A 54 9.79 -7.48 4.00
CA ARG A 54 9.21 -7.37 2.65
C ARG A 54 7.90 -6.61 2.79
N VAL A 55 7.88 -5.33 2.42
CA VAL A 55 6.80 -4.39 2.78
C VAL A 55 5.72 -4.40 1.70
N ILE A 56 4.49 -4.74 2.08
CA ILE A 56 3.32 -4.75 1.20
C ILE A 56 2.35 -3.68 1.70
N LEU A 57 2.19 -2.60 0.95
CA LEU A 57 1.34 -1.48 1.32
C LEU A 57 -0.04 -1.66 0.73
N CYS A 58 -1.08 -1.43 1.52
CA CYS A 58 -2.44 -1.32 1.00
C CYS A 58 -3.09 -0.01 1.47
N SER A 59 -3.84 0.62 0.59
CA SER A 59 -4.56 1.85 0.88
C SER A 59 -5.80 1.99 0.02
N HIS A 60 -6.60 3.00 0.34
CA HIS A 60 -7.69 3.44 -0.52
C HIS A 60 -7.37 4.83 -1.06
N LEU A 61 -7.98 5.17 -2.20
CA LEU A 61 -7.97 6.51 -2.76
C LEU A 61 -9.37 6.89 -3.22
N GLY A 62 -9.90 7.96 -2.64
CA GLY A 62 -11.27 8.42 -2.91
C GLY A 62 -12.35 7.38 -2.55
N ARG A 63 -13.46 7.46 -3.28
CA ARG A 63 -14.65 6.59 -3.13
C ARG A 63 -15.07 6.07 -4.50
N PRO A 64 -14.48 4.95 -4.93
CA PRO A 64 -14.81 4.32 -6.21
C PRO A 64 -16.06 3.43 -6.19
N ASP A 65 -16.67 3.20 -5.02
CA ASP A 65 -17.87 2.39 -4.83
C ASP A 65 -17.79 0.99 -5.49
N GLY A 66 -16.65 0.30 -5.31
CA GLY A 66 -16.44 -1.06 -5.83
C GLY A 66 -16.22 -1.13 -7.34
N LYS A 67 -15.77 -0.04 -7.97
CA LYS A 67 -15.51 0.02 -9.42
C LYS A 67 -14.12 0.54 -9.72
N VAL A 68 -13.48 0.00 -10.75
CA VAL A 68 -12.22 0.55 -11.24
C VAL A 68 -12.47 1.93 -11.84
N ILE A 69 -11.82 2.95 -11.26
CA ILE A 69 -11.84 4.32 -11.74
C ILE A 69 -10.39 4.74 -11.98
N GLU A 70 -10.03 4.97 -13.24
CA GLU A 70 -8.63 5.22 -13.66
C GLU A 70 -7.96 6.37 -12.89
N LYS A 71 -8.68 7.47 -12.64
CA LYS A 71 -8.16 8.61 -11.84
C LYS A 71 -7.94 8.30 -10.35
N LEU A 72 -8.46 7.18 -9.85
CA LEU A 72 -8.32 6.74 -8.46
C LEU A 72 -7.38 5.55 -8.30
N ARG A 73 -6.59 5.23 -9.34
CA ARG A 73 -5.50 4.25 -9.22
C ARG A 73 -4.37 4.77 -8.34
N LEU A 74 -3.71 3.85 -7.64
CA LEU A 74 -2.59 4.18 -6.75
C LEU A 74 -1.25 4.35 -7.49
N ALA A 75 -1.23 4.22 -8.82
CA ALA A 75 -0.04 4.43 -9.64
C ALA A 75 0.69 5.77 -9.35
N THR A 76 -0.05 6.87 -9.30
CA THR A 76 0.51 8.20 -9.01
C THR A 76 1.08 8.28 -7.58
N VAL A 77 0.41 7.65 -6.62
CA VAL A 77 0.86 7.56 -5.23
C VAL A 77 2.15 6.76 -5.13
N GLY A 78 2.23 5.60 -5.78
CA GLY A 78 3.44 4.76 -5.78
C GLY A 78 4.63 5.45 -6.44
N LYS A 79 4.40 6.18 -7.54
CA LYS A 79 5.44 7.02 -8.18
C LYS A 79 5.97 8.09 -7.22
N ARG A 80 5.08 8.78 -6.50
CA ARG A 80 5.48 9.81 -5.51
C ARG A 80 6.22 9.18 -4.33
N LEU A 81 5.74 8.06 -3.81
CA LEU A 81 6.41 7.33 -2.73
C LEU A 81 7.81 6.86 -3.13
N SER A 82 7.97 6.32 -4.34
CA SER A 82 9.26 5.93 -4.92
C SER A 82 10.27 7.09 -4.95
N GLN A 83 9.83 8.27 -5.40
CA GLN A 83 10.67 9.49 -5.38
C GLN A 83 11.12 9.87 -3.96
N ILE A 84 10.23 9.78 -2.98
CA ILE A 84 10.52 10.17 -1.59
C ILE A 84 11.43 9.15 -0.90
N LEU A 85 11.23 7.85 -1.15
CA LEU A 85 12.04 6.79 -0.56
C LEU A 85 13.40 6.65 -1.23
N GLY A 86 13.56 7.12 -2.47
CA GLY A 86 14.79 6.93 -3.25
C GLY A 86 15.01 5.47 -3.69
N GLN A 87 13.95 4.67 -3.73
CA GLN A 87 13.97 3.28 -4.21
C GLN A 87 12.70 2.98 -5.00
N THR A 88 12.75 1.96 -5.86
CA THR A 88 11.58 1.50 -6.59
C THR A 88 10.48 1.01 -5.64
N VAL A 89 9.26 1.50 -5.87
CA VAL A 89 8.04 0.94 -5.29
C VAL A 89 7.29 0.25 -6.43
N ALA A 90 7.26 -1.08 -6.41
CA ALA A 90 6.47 -1.84 -7.39
C ALA A 90 4.98 -1.62 -7.10
N ILE A 91 4.14 -1.69 -8.14
CA ILE A 91 2.70 -1.50 -8.03
C ILE A 91 2.01 -2.64 -8.76
N THR A 92 1.07 -3.31 -8.10
CA THR A 92 0.32 -4.40 -8.70
C THR A 92 -0.90 -3.89 -9.47
N PRO A 93 -1.40 -4.64 -10.47
CA PRO A 93 -2.59 -4.26 -11.24
C PRO A 93 -3.90 -4.35 -10.43
N ASP A 94 -3.88 -5.08 -9.32
CA ASP A 94 -4.99 -5.34 -8.39
C ASP A 94 -4.45 -5.42 -6.94
N CYS A 95 -5.30 -5.53 -5.92
CA CYS A 95 -4.90 -5.79 -4.53
C CYS A 95 -4.99 -7.27 -4.11
N ILE A 96 -5.63 -8.12 -4.92
CA ILE A 96 -5.71 -9.57 -4.69
C ILE A 96 -5.53 -10.36 -6.00
N GLY A 97 -5.33 -11.67 -5.90
CA GLY A 97 -5.30 -12.59 -7.04
C GLY A 97 -3.90 -13.01 -7.49
N PRO A 98 -3.79 -13.88 -8.52
CA PRO A 98 -2.55 -14.59 -8.84
C PRO A 98 -1.36 -13.70 -9.19
N ASP A 99 -1.60 -12.58 -9.90
CA ASP A 99 -0.53 -11.64 -10.25
C ASP A 99 0.00 -10.90 -9.01
N VAL A 100 -0.87 -10.65 -8.02
CA VAL A 100 -0.49 -10.05 -6.73
C VAL A 100 0.30 -11.04 -5.89
N GLU A 101 -0.17 -12.29 -5.79
CA GLU A 101 0.52 -13.37 -5.08
C GLU A 101 1.94 -13.55 -5.62
N LYS A 102 2.07 -13.62 -6.95
CA LYS A 102 3.37 -13.73 -7.61
C LYS A 102 4.29 -12.54 -7.32
N ALA A 103 3.77 -11.31 -7.41
CA ALA A 103 4.56 -10.12 -7.10
C ALA A 103 5.03 -10.09 -5.63
N VAL A 104 4.20 -10.59 -4.70
CA VAL A 104 4.55 -10.72 -3.29
C VAL A 104 5.62 -11.81 -3.05
N GLU A 105 5.58 -12.91 -3.81
CA GLU A 105 6.59 -13.98 -3.73
C GLU A 105 7.96 -13.54 -4.24
N GLU A 106 7.98 -12.73 -5.30
CA GLU A 106 9.21 -12.18 -5.90
C GLU A 106 9.84 -11.05 -5.06
N LEU A 107 9.11 -10.51 -4.08
CA LEU A 107 9.57 -9.40 -3.24
C LEU A 107 10.77 -9.80 -2.37
N SER A 108 11.86 -9.06 -2.51
CA SER A 108 13.09 -9.24 -1.73
C SER A 108 13.06 -8.46 -0.42
N ASN A 109 13.92 -8.83 0.53
CA ASN A 109 14.02 -8.15 1.82
C ASN A 109 14.38 -6.67 1.62
N GLY A 110 13.64 -5.78 2.27
CA GLY A 110 13.81 -4.32 2.15
C GLY A 110 13.05 -3.70 0.98
N GLU A 111 12.46 -4.49 0.08
CA GLU A 111 11.66 -3.96 -1.03
C GLU A 111 10.23 -3.63 -0.63
N VAL A 112 9.61 -2.75 -1.42
CA VAL A 112 8.27 -2.23 -1.20
C VAL A 112 7.37 -2.51 -2.40
N LEU A 113 6.22 -3.12 -2.13
CA LEU A 113 5.13 -3.34 -3.06
C LEU A 113 3.92 -2.51 -2.62
N LEU A 114 3.29 -1.78 -3.53
CA LEU A 114 2.02 -1.09 -3.31
C LEU A 114 0.90 -1.82 -4.05
N LEU A 115 -0.07 -2.31 -3.29
CA LEU A 115 -1.28 -2.91 -3.85
C LEU A 115 -2.17 -1.83 -4.49
N GLU A 116 -2.99 -2.22 -5.47
CA GLU A 116 -3.98 -1.31 -6.05
C GLU A 116 -5.05 -0.89 -5.03
N ASN A 117 -5.82 0.15 -5.37
CA ASN A 117 -6.86 0.73 -4.54
C ASN A 117 -7.86 -0.33 -4.05
N VAL A 118 -7.82 -0.65 -2.75
CA VAL A 118 -8.64 -1.74 -2.18
C VAL A 118 -10.14 -1.51 -2.35
N ARG A 119 -10.59 -0.26 -2.52
CA ARG A 119 -12.01 0.06 -2.70
C ARG A 119 -12.51 -0.18 -4.12
N PHE A 120 -11.65 -0.59 -5.05
CA PHE A 120 -12.10 -1.15 -6.31
C PHE A 120 -12.86 -2.48 -6.12
N HIS A 121 -12.71 -3.11 -4.96
CA HIS A 121 -13.50 -4.26 -4.53
C HIS A 121 -14.59 -3.79 -3.56
N PRO A 122 -15.89 -3.97 -3.86
CA PRO A 122 -16.97 -3.60 -2.93
C PRO A 122 -16.89 -4.34 -1.59
N GLU A 123 -16.25 -5.51 -1.58
CA GLU A 123 -15.99 -6.36 -0.42
C GLU A 123 -15.22 -5.64 0.70
N GLU A 124 -14.35 -4.68 0.35
CA GLU A 124 -13.59 -3.86 1.32
C GLU A 124 -14.53 -3.07 2.24
N GLU A 125 -15.52 -2.36 1.68
CA GLU A 125 -16.46 -1.57 2.48
C GLU A 125 -17.53 -2.45 3.13
N GLY A 126 -17.76 -3.64 2.58
CA GLY A 126 -18.59 -4.69 3.17
C GLY A 126 -17.94 -5.44 4.35
N ASN A 127 -16.64 -5.23 4.59
CA ASN A 127 -15.85 -6.00 5.56
C ASN A 127 -16.03 -7.52 5.34
N ASP A 128 -15.95 -7.94 4.08
CA ASP A 128 -16.16 -9.32 3.69
C ASP A 128 -15.02 -10.23 4.18
N ALA A 129 -15.39 -11.39 4.72
CA ALA A 129 -14.43 -12.32 5.31
C ALA A 129 -13.57 -13.04 4.27
N SER A 130 -14.12 -13.30 3.08
CA SER A 130 -13.36 -13.94 2.00
C SER A 130 -12.36 -12.97 1.39
N PHE A 131 -12.72 -11.69 1.26
CA PHE A 131 -11.79 -10.65 0.83
C PHE A 131 -10.66 -10.41 1.85
N ALA A 132 -10.97 -10.41 3.15
CA ALA A 132 -9.92 -10.31 4.18
C ALA A 132 -9.00 -11.54 4.26
N GLN A 133 -9.47 -12.70 3.78
CA GLN A 133 -8.71 -13.95 3.74
C GLN A 133 -7.82 -14.08 2.51
N ALA A 134 -8.20 -13.43 1.40
CA ALA A 134 -7.42 -13.34 0.16
C ALA A 134 -6.17 -12.48 0.36
#